data_AF-A0A955I5C8-F1
#
_entry.id   AF-A0A955I5C8-F1
#
_cell.length_a   1.000
_cell.length_b   1.000
_cell.length_c   1.000
_cell.angle_alpha   90.00
_cell.angle_beta   90.00
_cell.angle_gamma   90.00
#
_symmetry.space_group_name_H-M   'P 1'
#
loop_
_entity.id
_entity.type
_entity.pdbx_description
1 polymer ?
#
loop_
_entity_poly.entity_id
_entity_poly.type
_entity_poly.pdbx_seq_one_letter_code
_entity_poly.pdbx_strand_id
1 'polypeptide(L)'
;VDPQIFVLMWIMIFISFLFFLSLIFWTKDTFLTGPSAKEEAQPKSFTREAIAWSKLFRVIWSPLIFICFFAIYDSFFYTIGPLMAESYQGIGIYSGLILAAYWVPTFLVSMFTQRLTRRFGKKRTAYFGLLIAALPLLIFFVGDSPVLAAAIFFVSASFSSFSVPAISSAYTDYINEAHKYEEEIEAISDFLDNLGYIVGPIIAGVLADRVGYEFSFGWLGIGLIVTLLLLVKLTPKHIRISNRVID
;
A
#
# COMPACT_ATOMS: atom_id res chain seq x y z
N VAL A 1 15.31 22.09 18.76
CA VAL A 1 14.99 22.29 17.32
C VAL A 1 15.38 23.71 16.97
N ASP A 2 16.10 23.89 15.87
CA ASP A 2 16.48 25.23 15.39
C ASP A 2 15.21 26.07 15.16
N PRO A 3 15.09 27.29 15.74
CA PRO A 3 13.94 28.17 15.53
C PRO A 3 13.62 28.41 14.05
N GLN A 4 14.63 28.39 13.17
CA GLN A 4 14.43 28.56 11.72
C GLN A 4 13.67 27.38 11.10
N ILE A 5 14.01 26.15 11.51
CA ILE A 5 13.33 24.93 11.07
C ILE A 5 11.88 24.94 11.54
N PHE A 6 11.64 25.37 12.79
CA PHE A 6 10.29 25.48 13.33
C PHE A 6 9.42 26.45 12.51
N VAL A 7 9.94 27.64 12.19
CA VAL A 7 9.23 28.62 11.36
C VAL A 7 8.98 28.07 9.95
N LEU A 8 9.96 27.40 9.35
CA LEU A 8 9.82 26.80 8.02
C LEU A 8 8.71 25.74 7.98
N MET A 9 8.60 24.89 9.02
CA MET A 9 7.52 23.90 9.13
C MET A 9 6.14 24.56 9.14
N TRP A 10 5.95 25.64 9.90
CA TRP A 10 4.68 26.39 9.93
C TRP A 10 4.35 27.02 8.58
N ILE A 11 5.34 27.56 7.88
CA ILE A 11 5.15 28.09 6.52
C ILE A 11 4.69 26.99 5.56
N MET A 12 5.31 25.81 5.60
CA MET A 12 4.91 24.69 4.74
C MET A 12 3.48 24.21 5.04
N ILE A 13 3.10 24.13 6.31
CA ILE A 13 1.71 23.78 6.72
C ILE A 13 0.74 24.84 6.20
N PHE A 14 1.06 26.12 6.35
CA PHE A 14 0.21 27.21 5.88
C PHE A 14 0.03 27.19 4.36
N ILE A 15 1.10 26.97 3.59
CA ILE A 15 1.04 26.81 2.13
C ILE A 15 0.17 25.61 1.76
N SER A 16 0.34 24.47 2.42
CA SER A 16 -0.46 23.26 2.19
C SER A 16 -1.94 23.50 2.48
N PHE A 17 -2.25 24.25 3.54
CA PHE A 17 -3.62 24.64 3.89
C PHE A 17 -4.24 25.57 2.85
N LEU A 18 -3.50 26.58 2.36
CA LEU A 18 -3.96 27.44 1.28
C LEU A 18 -4.19 26.67 -0.03
N PHE A 19 -3.30 25.73 -0.35
CA PHE A 19 -3.46 24.85 -1.50
C PHE A 19 -4.72 23.97 -1.37
N PHE A 20 -4.95 23.39 -0.20
CA PHE A 20 -6.16 22.62 0.10
C PHE A 20 -7.44 23.46 -0.03
N LEU A 21 -7.45 24.69 0.51
CA LEU A 21 -8.57 25.62 0.32
C LEU A 21 -8.80 25.92 -1.16
N SER A 22 -7.72 26.18 -1.92
CA SER A 22 -7.80 26.41 -3.35
C SER A 22 -8.43 25.23 -4.08
N LEU A 23 -8.05 23.99 -3.74
CA LEU A 23 -8.66 22.78 -4.31
C LEU A 23 -10.16 22.73 -4.02
N ILE A 24 -10.59 22.99 -2.77
CA ILE A 24 -12.02 23.03 -2.42
C ILE A 24 -12.78 24.03 -3.29
N PHE A 25 -12.24 25.24 -3.47
CA PHE A 25 -12.88 26.25 -4.31
C PHE A 25 -12.93 25.83 -5.78
N TRP A 26 -11.91 25.11 -6.25
CA TRP A 26 -11.84 24.60 -7.61
C TRP A 26 -12.77 23.41 -7.89
N THR A 27 -12.99 22.53 -6.90
CA THR A 27 -13.81 21.32 -7.05
C THR A 27 -15.26 21.50 -6.62
N LYS A 28 -15.63 22.67 -6.07
CA LYS A 28 -17.00 22.98 -5.63
C LYS A 28 -18.04 22.85 -6.76
N ASP A 29 -17.67 23.16 -8.00
CA ASP A 29 -18.58 23.04 -9.16
C ASP A 29 -18.79 21.58 -9.61
N THR A 30 -17.83 20.68 -9.30
CA THR A 30 -17.90 19.26 -9.68
C THR A 30 -18.73 18.43 -8.69
N PHE A 31 -18.75 18.82 -7.41
CA PHE A 31 -19.49 18.09 -6.36
C PHE A 31 -21.00 18.30 -6.39
N LEU A 32 -21.47 19.43 -6.92
CA LEU A 32 -22.91 19.76 -6.95
C LEU A 32 -23.66 19.11 -8.13
N THR A 33 -22.96 18.46 -9.05
CA THR A 33 -23.54 17.86 -10.28
C THR A 33 -23.40 16.34 -10.38
N GLY A 34 -22.78 15.68 -9.40
CA GLY A 34 -22.77 14.21 -9.30
C GLY A 34 -24.15 13.68 -8.90
N PRO A 35 -24.52 12.44 -9.29
CA PRO A 35 -25.76 11.83 -8.82
C PRO A 35 -25.78 11.86 -7.30
N SER A 36 -26.80 12.52 -6.74
CA SER A 36 -27.10 12.50 -5.32
C SER A 36 -27.45 11.07 -4.93
N ALA A 37 -26.43 10.28 -4.60
CA ALA A 37 -26.61 8.95 -4.04
C ALA A 37 -27.08 9.11 -2.59
N LYS A 38 -28.34 9.51 -2.44
CA LYS A 38 -29.16 9.12 -1.29
C LYS A 38 -29.50 7.65 -1.46
N GLU A 39 -28.51 6.78 -1.34
CA GLU A 39 -28.83 5.44 -0.85
C GLU A 39 -28.86 5.56 0.66
N GLU A 40 -30.08 5.53 1.21
CA GLU A 40 -30.27 5.38 2.65
C GLU A 40 -29.56 4.09 3.06
N ALA A 41 -28.38 4.22 3.66
CA ALA A 41 -27.68 3.12 4.30
C ALA A 41 -28.62 2.55 5.38
N GLN A 42 -29.37 1.51 5.01
CA GLN A 42 -30.21 0.81 5.97
C GLN A 42 -29.27 0.28 7.06
N PRO A 43 -29.60 0.44 8.35
CA PRO A 43 -28.79 -0.13 9.42
C PRO A 43 -28.81 -1.66 9.27
N LYS A 44 -27.79 -2.20 8.60
CA LYS A 44 -27.59 -3.65 8.45
C LYS A 44 -27.24 -4.20 9.83
N SER A 45 -27.78 -5.38 10.17
CA SER A 45 -27.41 -6.00 11.44
C SER A 45 -25.97 -6.50 11.34
N PHE A 46 -25.18 -6.28 12.40
CA PHE A 46 -23.77 -6.71 12.48
C PHE A 46 -23.56 -8.18 12.08
N THR A 47 -24.52 -9.06 12.40
CA THR A 47 -24.48 -10.47 12.00
C THR A 47 -24.58 -10.70 10.49
N ARG A 48 -25.38 -9.91 9.78
CA ARG A 48 -25.53 -10.00 8.32
C ARG A 48 -24.28 -9.48 7.63
N GLU A 49 -23.71 -8.39 8.14
CA GLU A 49 -22.42 -7.86 7.66
C GLU A 49 -21.30 -8.88 7.85
N ALA A 50 -21.17 -9.48 9.03
CA ALA A 50 -20.15 -10.49 9.29
C ALA A 50 -20.26 -11.72 8.36
N ILE A 51 -21.49 -12.16 8.06
CA ILE A 51 -21.73 -13.24 7.09
C ILE A 51 -21.34 -12.81 5.68
N ALA A 52 -21.74 -11.61 5.25
CA ALA A 52 -21.38 -11.05 3.94
C ALA A 52 -19.85 -10.95 3.80
N TRP A 53 -19.16 -10.45 4.82
CA TRP A 53 -17.70 -10.37 4.89
C TRP A 53 -17.07 -11.76 4.78
N SER A 54 -17.59 -12.77 5.49
CA SER A 54 -17.07 -14.13 5.38
C SER A 54 -17.26 -14.73 3.97
N LYS A 55 -18.40 -14.48 3.32
CA LYS A 55 -18.64 -14.93 1.95
C LYS A 55 -17.72 -14.22 0.97
N LEU A 56 -17.62 -12.89 1.05
CA LEU A 56 -16.73 -12.07 0.23
C LEU A 56 -15.28 -12.47 0.41
N PHE A 57 -14.83 -12.64 1.65
CA PHE A 57 -13.49 -13.12 1.95
C PHE A 57 -13.21 -14.41 1.18
N ARG A 58 -14.09 -15.41 1.19
CA ARG A 58 -13.86 -16.66 0.45
C ARG A 58 -13.74 -16.48 -1.08
N VAL A 59 -14.35 -15.44 -1.64
CA VAL A 59 -14.32 -15.16 -3.09
C VAL A 59 -13.09 -14.33 -3.49
N ILE A 60 -12.81 -13.27 -2.75
CA ILE A 60 -11.72 -12.30 -3.02
C ILE A 60 -10.55 -12.41 -2.04
N TRP A 61 -10.38 -13.55 -1.36
CA TRP A 61 -9.34 -13.76 -0.34
C TRP A 61 -7.94 -13.41 -0.82
N SER A 62 -7.62 -13.71 -2.08
CA SER A 62 -6.28 -13.51 -2.63
C SER A 62 -5.94 -12.01 -2.78
N PRO A 63 -6.78 -11.16 -3.42
CA PRO A 63 -6.65 -9.71 -3.33
C PRO A 63 -6.59 -9.15 -1.91
N LEU A 64 -7.39 -9.69 -1.00
CA LEU A 64 -7.45 -9.24 0.40
C LEU A 64 -6.18 -9.55 1.19
N ILE A 65 -5.61 -10.74 1.02
CA ILE A 65 -4.31 -11.07 1.61
C ILE A 65 -3.23 -10.21 0.98
N PHE A 66 -3.28 -9.99 -0.35
CA PHE A 66 -2.31 -9.14 -1.02
C PHE A 66 -2.30 -7.71 -0.46
N ILE A 67 -3.46 -7.06 -0.28
CA ILE A 67 -3.51 -5.69 0.23
C ILE A 67 -2.97 -5.62 1.67
N CYS A 68 -3.29 -6.61 2.52
CA CYS A 68 -2.73 -6.68 3.87
C CYS A 68 -1.20 -6.81 3.88
N PHE A 69 -0.63 -7.68 3.04
CA PHE A 69 0.83 -7.84 2.93
C PHE A 69 1.52 -6.64 2.29
N PHE A 70 0.85 -5.97 1.33
CA PHE A 70 1.33 -4.70 0.79
C PHE A 70 1.37 -3.63 1.88
N ALA A 71 0.31 -3.51 2.69
CA ALA A 71 0.26 -2.58 3.82
C ALA A 71 1.32 -2.91 4.88
N ILE A 72 1.60 -4.19 5.15
CA ILE A 72 2.74 -4.59 5.99
C ILE A 72 4.05 -4.08 5.38
N TYR A 73 4.31 -4.34 4.10
CA TYR A 73 5.53 -3.86 3.42
C TYR A 73 5.70 -2.34 3.52
N ASP A 74 4.63 -1.59 3.23
CA ASP A 74 4.67 -0.13 3.20
C ASP A 74 4.85 0.45 4.61
N SER A 75 4.03 0.01 5.57
CA SER A 75 4.12 0.44 6.97
C SER A 75 5.44 0.07 7.65
N PHE A 76 6.05 -1.05 7.26
CA PHE A 76 7.37 -1.46 7.74
C PHE A 76 8.44 -0.44 7.34
N PHE A 77 8.41 0.01 6.08
CA PHE A 77 9.30 1.07 5.61
C PHE A 77 9.08 2.38 6.38
N TYR A 78 7.83 2.80 6.57
CA TYR A 78 7.53 4.01 7.35
C TYR A 78 8.05 3.97 8.78
N THR A 79 8.02 2.79 9.41
CA THR A 79 8.35 2.63 10.82
C THR A 79 9.85 2.64 11.05
N ILE A 80 10.62 1.86 10.29
CA ILE A 80 12.05 1.66 10.55
C ILE A 80 12.97 2.20 9.45
N GLY A 81 12.45 2.53 8.26
CA GLY A 81 13.24 3.08 7.15
C GLY A 81 13.93 4.40 7.50
N PRO A 82 13.21 5.39 8.10
CA PRO A 82 13.84 6.62 8.58
C PRO A 82 14.86 6.39 9.70
N LEU A 83 14.56 5.48 10.63
CA LEU A 83 15.46 5.13 11.73
C LEU A 83 16.75 4.50 11.22
N MET A 84 16.66 3.61 10.22
CA MET A 84 17.81 3.04 9.52
C MET A 84 18.61 4.11 8.77
N ALA A 85 17.92 5.07 8.14
CA ALA A 85 18.60 6.17 7.46
C ALA A 85 19.39 7.07 8.44
N GLU A 86 18.89 7.26 9.66
CA GLU A 86 19.55 8.01 10.73
C GLU A 86 20.64 7.21 11.44
N SER A 87 20.58 5.87 11.48
CA SER A 87 21.58 5.04 12.13
C SER A 87 22.92 5.03 11.38
N TYR A 88 22.93 5.37 10.10
CA TYR A 88 24.16 5.44 9.33
C TYR A 88 25.08 6.60 9.72
N GLN A 89 26.33 6.27 10.05
CA GLN A 89 27.33 7.26 10.39
C GLN A 89 27.78 8.08 9.15
N GLY A 90 27.95 9.38 9.33
CA GLY A 90 28.57 10.27 8.33
C GLY A 90 27.61 10.87 7.28
N ILE A 91 26.32 10.51 7.30
CA ILE A 91 25.33 11.02 6.35
C ILE A 91 24.64 12.27 6.88
N GLY A 92 24.40 12.33 8.20
CA GLY A 92 23.80 13.48 8.87
C GLY A 92 22.53 13.97 8.15
N ILE A 93 22.61 15.18 7.59
CA ILE A 93 21.49 15.84 6.90
C ILE A 93 21.01 15.11 5.62
N TYR A 94 21.82 14.23 5.04
CA TYR A 94 21.48 13.52 3.81
C TYR A 94 20.65 12.24 4.04
N SER A 95 20.30 11.88 5.29
CA SER A 95 19.47 10.71 5.60
C SER A 95 18.10 10.77 4.90
N GLY A 96 17.57 12.00 4.73
CA GLY A 96 16.36 12.26 3.95
C GLY A 96 16.42 11.81 2.49
N LEU A 97 17.62 11.65 1.89
CA LEU A 97 17.76 11.13 0.53
C LEU A 97 17.38 9.64 0.44
N ILE A 98 17.56 8.87 1.52
CA ILE A 98 17.14 7.46 1.57
C ILE A 98 15.61 7.39 1.55
N LEU A 99 14.92 8.28 2.28
CA LEU A 99 13.46 8.40 2.22
C LEU A 99 12.99 8.86 0.83
N ALA A 100 13.67 9.84 0.24
CA ALA A 100 13.37 10.30 -1.10
C ALA A 100 13.53 9.18 -2.14
N ALA A 101 14.52 8.29 -1.96
CA ALA A 101 14.73 7.14 -2.82
C ALA A 101 13.53 6.17 -2.81
N TYR A 102 12.75 6.11 -1.73
CA TYR A 102 11.49 5.35 -1.71
C TYR A 102 10.33 6.10 -2.38
N TRP A 103 10.16 7.39 -2.07
CA TRP A 103 8.98 8.16 -2.51
C TRP A 103 9.01 8.58 -3.98
N VAL A 104 10.17 9.03 -4.46
CA VAL A 104 10.33 9.53 -5.84
C VAL A 104 9.88 8.49 -6.87
N PRO A 105 10.37 7.25 -6.87
CA PRO A 105 9.89 6.23 -7.82
C PRO A 105 8.44 5.81 -7.54
N THR A 106 7.98 5.82 -6.29
CA THR A 106 6.57 5.55 -5.94
C THR A 106 5.61 6.44 -6.73
N PHE A 107 5.87 7.76 -6.73
CA PHE A 107 5.04 8.71 -7.45
C PHE A 107 5.26 8.70 -8.96
N LEU A 108 6.51 8.64 -9.42
CA LEU A 108 6.81 8.71 -10.87
C LEU A 108 6.33 7.47 -11.62
N VAL A 109 6.54 6.29 -11.04
CA VAL A 109 6.31 5.02 -11.72
C VAL A 109 4.82 4.63 -11.69
N SER A 110 4.09 5.00 -10.62
CA SER A 110 2.66 4.68 -10.47
C SER A 110 1.79 5.24 -11.62
N MET A 111 2.19 6.35 -12.25
CA MET A 111 1.51 6.93 -13.43
C MET A 111 1.45 5.97 -14.63
N PHE A 112 2.40 5.04 -14.74
CA PHE A 112 2.49 4.11 -15.87
C PHE A 112 1.72 2.80 -15.66
N THR A 113 1.13 2.61 -14.47
CA THR A 113 0.46 1.35 -14.09
C THR A 113 -0.64 0.95 -15.06
N GLN A 114 -1.43 1.90 -15.56
CA GLN A 114 -2.54 1.60 -16.49
C GLN A 114 -2.11 0.88 -17.77
N ARG A 115 -0.94 1.22 -18.32
CA ARG A 115 -0.42 0.56 -19.52
C ARG A 115 -0.03 -0.89 -19.21
N LEU A 116 0.52 -1.12 -18.02
CA LEU A 116 0.98 -2.43 -17.58
C LEU A 116 -0.19 -3.36 -17.25
N THR A 117 -1.23 -2.86 -16.57
CA THR A 117 -2.43 -3.63 -16.23
C THR A 117 -3.23 -4.03 -17.47
N ARG A 118 -3.26 -3.19 -18.52
CA ARG A 118 -3.87 -3.55 -19.82
C ARG A 118 -3.18 -4.72 -20.50
N ARG A 119 -1.85 -4.86 -20.36
CA ARG A 119 -1.06 -5.91 -21.02
C ARG A 119 -1.02 -7.22 -20.22
N PHE A 120 -0.79 -7.13 -18.91
CA PHE A 120 -0.54 -8.31 -18.06
C PHE A 120 -1.74 -8.71 -17.20
N GLY A 121 -2.76 -7.85 -17.10
CA GLY A 121 -3.90 -8.01 -16.22
C GLY A 121 -3.65 -7.45 -14.82
N LYS A 122 -4.70 -6.86 -14.23
CA LYS A 122 -4.66 -6.10 -12.97
C LYS A 122 -4.00 -6.84 -11.81
N LYS A 123 -4.56 -8.01 -11.42
CA LYS A 123 -4.00 -8.82 -10.31
C LYS A 123 -2.55 -9.24 -10.54
N ARG A 124 -2.22 -9.68 -11.75
CA ARG A 124 -0.86 -10.16 -12.07
C ARG A 124 0.14 -9.02 -11.97
N THR A 125 -0.19 -7.85 -12.52
CA THR A 125 0.65 -6.66 -12.40
C THR A 125 0.93 -6.33 -10.93
N ALA A 126 -0.09 -6.38 -10.07
CA ALA A 126 0.09 -6.12 -8.65
C ALA A 126 1.03 -7.15 -7.99
N TYR A 127 0.81 -8.45 -8.25
CA TYR A 127 1.54 -9.50 -7.56
C TYR A 127 2.98 -9.58 -8.02
N PHE A 128 3.23 -9.43 -9.33
CA PHE A 128 4.58 -9.38 -9.88
C PHE A 128 5.31 -8.11 -9.45
N GLY A 129 4.63 -6.96 -9.38
CA GLY A 129 5.22 -5.72 -8.88
C GLY A 129 5.80 -5.89 -7.48
N LEU A 130 4.97 -6.37 -6.53
CA LEU A 130 5.43 -6.60 -5.16
C LEU A 130 6.47 -7.75 -5.06
N LEU A 131 6.36 -8.79 -5.89
CA LEU A 131 7.31 -9.90 -5.88
C LEU A 131 8.71 -9.45 -6.31
N ILE A 132 8.79 -8.64 -7.38
CA ILE A 132 10.07 -8.09 -7.84
C ILE A 132 10.59 -7.06 -6.83
N ALA A 133 9.71 -6.27 -6.21
CA ALA A 133 10.09 -5.33 -5.15
C ALA A 133 10.74 -6.01 -3.93
N ALA A 134 10.32 -7.24 -3.60
CA ALA A 134 10.88 -7.98 -2.49
C ALA A 134 12.30 -8.53 -2.74
N LEU A 135 12.74 -8.67 -4.00
CA LEU A 135 14.05 -9.25 -4.34
C LEU A 135 15.23 -8.36 -3.89
N PRO A 136 15.27 -7.04 -4.20
CA PRO A 136 16.32 -6.14 -3.71
C PRO A 136 16.49 -6.14 -2.19
N LEU A 137 15.41 -6.34 -1.42
CA LEU A 137 15.46 -6.36 0.04
C LEU A 137 16.37 -7.47 0.58
N LEU A 138 16.51 -8.58 -0.15
CA LEU A 138 17.40 -9.69 0.25
C LEU A 138 18.87 -9.29 0.27
N ILE A 139 19.25 -8.22 -0.43
CA ILE A 139 20.64 -7.76 -0.48
C ILE A 139 21.11 -7.23 0.89
N PHE A 140 20.18 -6.78 1.74
CA PHE A 140 20.49 -6.37 3.11
C PHE A 140 21.09 -7.48 3.99
N PHE A 141 20.97 -8.76 3.60
CA PHE A 141 21.67 -9.85 4.30
C PHE A 141 23.19 -9.85 4.09
N VAL A 142 23.68 -9.22 3.02
CA VAL A 142 25.07 -9.35 2.57
C VAL A 142 25.80 -8.02 2.56
N GLY A 143 25.08 -6.91 2.44
CA GLY A 143 25.67 -5.58 2.39
C GLY A 143 24.88 -4.57 3.18
N ASP A 144 25.62 -3.72 3.89
CA ASP A 144 25.08 -2.58 4.59
C ASP A 144 25.89 -1.32 4.23
N SER A 145 25.21 -0.37 3.57
CA SER A 145 25.73 0.97 3.34
C SER A 145 24.57 1.88 2.93
N PRO A 146 24.64 3.18 3.15
CA PRO A 146 23.53 4.06 2.81
C PRO A 146 23.25 4.21 1.33
N VAL A 147 24.30 4.18 0.51
CA VAL A 147 24.14 4.22 -0.95
C VAL A 147 23.43 2.94 -1.42
N LEU A 148 23.80 1.80 -0.84
CA LEU A 148 23.14 0.53 -1.10
C LEU A 148 21.68 0.54 -0.63
N ALA A 149 21.40 1.03 0.58
CA ALA A 149 20.04 1.17 1.10
C ALA A 149 19.16 2.05 0.21
N ALA A 150 19.66 3.22 -0.21
CA ALA A 150 18.96 4.09 -1.14
C ALA A 150 18.68 3.37 -2.48
N ALA A 151 19.66 2.65 -3.03
CA ALA A 151 19.48 1.89 -4.27
C ALA A 151 18.45 0.74 -4.10
N ILE A 152 18.52 -0.01 -3.00
CA ILE A 152 17.58 -1.09 -2.69
C ILE A 152 16.16 -0.53 -2.60
N PHE A 153 15.93 0.52 -1.81
CA PHE A 153 14.60 1.13 -1.68
C PHE A 153 14.12 1.74 -2.98
N PHE A 154 15.00 2.38 -3.77
CA PHE A 154 14.61 2.91 -5.07
C PHE A 154 14.10 1.83 -6.01
N VAL A 155 14.83 0.72 -6.13
CA VAL A 155 14.43 -0.40 -6.98
C VAL A 155 13.17 -1.07 -6.42
N SER A 156 13.12 -1.36 -5.12
CA SER A 156 11.95 -1.94 -4.46
C SER A 156 10.70 -1.09 -4.70
N ALA A 157 10.77 0.19 -4.38
CA ALA A 157 9.69 1.15 -4.55
C ALA A 157 9.23 1.22 -6.00
N SER A 158 10.16 1.32 -6.97
CA SER A 158 9.83 1.37 -8.40
C SER A 158 8.92 0.22 -8.85
N PHE A 159 9.15 -0.99 -8.36
CA PHE A 159 8.32 -2.15 -8.71
C PHE A 159 7.05 -2.23 -7.86
N SER A 160 7.10 -1.85 -6.58
CA SER A 160 5.92 -1.84 -5.72
C SER A 160 4.92 -0.76 -6.13
N SER A 161 5.34 0.33 -6.78
CA SER A 161 4.49 1.44 -7.26
C SER A 161 3.29 1.00 -8.09
N PHE A 162 3.43 -0.11 -8.82
CA PHE A 162 2.36 -0.63 -9.67
C PHE A 162 1.27 -1.37 -8.88
N SER A 163 1.57 -1.78 -7.64
CA SER A 163 0.74 -2.69 -6.86
C SER A 163 -0.59 -2.07 -6.46
N VAL A 164 -0.56 -0.86 -5.88
CA VAL A 164 -1.77 -0.18 -5.40
C VAL A 164 -2.72 0.15 -6.55
N PRO A 165 -2.31 0.86 -7.62
CA PRO A 165 -3.26 1.22 -8.68
C PRO A 165 -3.78 -0.01 -9.43
N ALA A 166 -2.97 -1.08 -9.53
CA ALA A 166 -3.39 -2.32 -10.16
C ALA A 166 -4.41 -3.10 -9.30
N ILE A 167 -4.22 -3.17 -7.98
CA ILE A 167 -5.17 -3.87 -7.10
C ILE A 167 -6.46 -3.07 -6.92
N SER A 168 -6.38 -1.74 -6.75
CA SER A 168 -7.57 -0.86 -6.70
C SER A 168 -8.41 -1.01 -7.96
N SER A 169 -7.76 -1.08 -9.13
CA SER A 169 -8.48 -1.31 -10.38
C SER A 169 -9.17 -2.67 -10.44
N ALA A 170 -8.65 -3.70 -9.74
CA ALA A 170 -9.31 -5.00 -9.64
C ALA A 170 -10.52 -4.95 -8.69
N TYR A 171 -10.41 -4.21 -7.58
CA TYR A 171 -11.56 -3.96 -6.69
C TYR A 171 -12.67 -3.19 -7.39
N THR A 172 -12.36 -2.20 -8.24
CA THR A 172 -13.37 -1.54 -9.07
C THR A 172 -14.11 -2.52 -9.99
N ASP A 173 -13.43 -3.51 -10.57
CA ASP A 173 -14.11 -4.54 -11.37
C ASP A 173 -15.03 -5.42 -10.51
N TYR A 174 -14.59 -5.77 -9.30
CA TYR A 174 -15.40 -6.53 -8.34
C TYR A 174 -16.66 -5.79 -7.91
N ILE A 175 -16.55 -4.49 -7.64
CA ILE A 175 -17.67 -3.61 -7.33
C ILE A 175 -18.62 -3.52 -8.52
N ASN A 176 -18.10 -3.34 -9.74
CA ASN A 176 -18.93 -3.29 -10.94
C ASN A 176 -19.67 -4.62 -11.23
N GLU A 177 -19.06 -5.77 -10.91
CA GLU A 177 -19.69 -7.08 -11.04
C GLU A 177 -20.78 -7.32 -9.98
N ALA A 178 -20.64 -6.72 -8.79
CA ALA A 178 -21.47 -6.97 -7.62
C ALA A 178 -21.83 -5.68 -6.87
N HIS A 179 -22.42 -4.70 -7.58
CA HIS A 179 -22.68 -3.34 -7.07
C HIS A 179 -23.46 -3.31 -5.74
N LYS A 180 -24.34 -4.30 -5.50
CA LYS A 180 -25.06 -4.47 -4.23
C LYS A 180 -24.14 -4.64 -3.01
N TYR A 181 -22.91 -5.10 -3.23
CA TYR A 181 -21.91 -5.40 -2.20
C TYR A 181 -20.73 -4.42 -2.21
N GLU A 182 -20.88 -3.24 -2.82
CA GLU A 182 -19.84 -2.22 -2.89
C GLU A 182 -19.31 -1.84 -1.51
N GLU A 183 -20.21 -1.46 -0.59
CA GLU A 183 -19.87 -1.11 0.79
C GLU A 183 -19.10 -2.23 1.50
N GLU A 184 -19.53 -3.48 1.35
CA GLU A 184 -18.88 -4.62 2.01
C GLU A 184 -17.52 -4.97 1.38
N ILE A 185 -17.35 -4.80 0.07
CA ILE A 185 -16.06 -5.01 -0.61
C ILE A 185 -15.05 -3.94 -0.18
N GLU A 186 -15.48 -2.68 -0.10
CA GLU A 186 -14.63 -1.59 0.39
C GLU A 186 -14.28 -1.80 1.86
N ALA A 187 -15.28 -2.04 2.72
CA ALA A 187 -15.06 -2.16 4.15
C ALA A 187 -14.14 -3.34 4.53
N ILE A 188 -14.27 -4.51 3.87
CA ILE A 188 -13.37 -5.63 4.13
C ILE A 188 -11.96 -5.37 3.59
N SER A 189 -11.82 -4.68 2.45
CA SER A 189 -10.52 -4.34 1.88
C SER A 189 -9.78 -3.35 2.78
N ASP A 190 -10.47 -2.31 3.23
CA ASP A 190 -9.95 -1.31 4.16
C ASP A 190 -9.61 -1.94 5.52
N PHE A 191 -10.43 -2.87 6.01
CA PHE A 191 -10.13 -3.59 7.24
C PHE A 191 -8.80 -4.36 7.14
N LEU A 192 -8.56 -5.06 6.02
CA LEU A 192 -7.32 -5.81 5.81
C LEU A 192 -6.11 -4.89 5.58
N ASP A 193 -6.30 -3.76 4.90
CA ASP A 193 -5.27 -2.75 4.72
C ASP A 193 -4.83 -2.16 6.06
N ASN A 194 -5.80 -1.69 6.86
CA ASN A 194 -5.55 -1.19 8.22
C ASN A 194 -4.92 -2.25 9.13
N LEU A 195 -5.34 -3.52 9.01
CA LEU A 195 -4.72 -4.61 9.76
C LEU A 195 -3.23 -4.73 9.41
N GLY A 196 -2.85 -4.55 8.14
CA GLY A 196 -1.45 -4.52 7.72
C GLY A 196 -0.69 -3.33 8.31
N TYR A 197 -1.30 -2.15 8.37
CA TYR A 197 -0.71 -0.95 9.01
C TYR A 197 -0.60 -1.07 10.54
N ILE A 198 -1.37 -1.95 11.19
CA ILE A 198 -1.21 -2.26 12.62
C ILE A 198 -0.09 -3.29 12.80
N VAL A 199 -0.12 -4.39 12.03
CA VAL A 199 0.78 -5.53 12.20
C VAL A 199 2.20 -5.20 11.72
N GLY A 200 2.33 -4.44 10.63
CA GLY A 200 3.61 -4.14 10.00
C GLY A 200 4.60 -3.41 10.93
N PRO A 201 4.23 -2.30 11.59
CA PRO A 201 5.10 -1.60 12.54
C PRO A 201 5.49 -2.47 13.74
N ILE A 202 4.59 -3.32 14.23
CA ILE A 202 4.87 -4.25 15.33
C ILE A 202 5.96 -5.23 14.91
N ILE A 203 5.82 -5.86 13.74
CA ILE A 203 6.82 -6.78 13.21
C ILE A 203 8.15 -6.03 12.94
N ALA A 204 8.08 -4.83 12.38
CA ALA A 204 9.24 -4.01 12.06
C ALA A 204 10.05 -3.67 13.31
N GLY A 205 9.39 -3.20 14.38
CA GLY A 205 10.05 -2.88 15.65
C GLY A 205 10.66 -4.12 16.30
N VAL A 206 9.91 -5.23 16.38
CA VAL A 206 10.41 -6.48 16.96
C VAL A 206 11.61 -7.02 16.18
N LEU A 207 11.58 -6.99 14.85
CA LEU A 207 12.73 -7.42 14.06
C LEU A 207 13.92 -6.47 14.23
N ALA A 208 13.69 -5.16 14.21
CA ALA A 208 14.74 -4.16 14.37
C ALA A 208 15.50 -4.35 15.71
N ASP A 209 14.77 -4.58 16.80
CA ASP A 209 15.36 -4.82 18.12
C ASP A 209 16.16 -6.13 18.20
N ARG A 210 15.79 -7.14 17.41
CA ARG A 210 16.36 -8.50 17.50
C ARG A 210 17.52 -8.73 16.55
N VAL A 211 17.42 -8.20 15.33
CA VAL A 211 18.35 -8.49 14.24
C VAL A 211 18.95 -7.24 13.60
N GLY A 212 18.51 -6.03 13.98
CA GLY A 212 18.94 -4.78 13.35
C GLY A 212 18.07 -4.38 12.16
N TYR A 213 18.16 -3.11 11.74
CA TYR A 213 17.26 -2.53 10.74
C TYR A 213 17.39 -3.18 9.36
N GLU A 214 18.63 -3.43 8.92
CA GLU A 214 18.96 -3.95 7.60
C GLU A 214 18.43 -5.38 7.45
N PHE A 215 18.80 -6.25 8.38
CA PHE A 215 18.32 -7.63 8.42
C PHE A 215 16.80 -7.72 8.54
N SER A 216 16.15 -6.75 9.18
CA SER A 216 14.68 -6.67 9.26
C SER A 216 14.05 -6.54 7.87
N PHE A 217 14.59 -5.67 7.01
CA PHE A 217 14.14 -5.56 5.61
C PHE A 217 14.45 -6.83 4.80
N GLY A 218 15.58 -7.48 5.05
CA GLY A 218 15.89 -8.78 4.46
C GLY A 218 14.84 -9.85 4.79
N TRP A 219 14.46 -9.98 6.06
CA TRP A 219 13.43 -10.90 6.52
C TRP A 219 12.04 -10.55 5.97
N LEU A 220 11.71 -9.27 5.87
CA LEU A 220 10.50 -8.79 5.19
C LEU A 220 10.49 -9.28 3.73
N GLY A 221 11.60 -9.14 3.01
CA GLY A 221 11.75 -9.63 1.63
C GLY A 221 11.46 -11.12 1.51
N ILE A 222 12.00 -11.95 2.40
CA ILE A 222 11.72 -13.41 2.43
C ILE A 222 10.22 -13.65 2.66
N GLY A 223 9.62 -13.00 3.66
CA GLY A 223 8.20 -13.16 4.00
C GLY A 223 7.27 -12.79 2.84
N LEU A 224 7.58 -11.70 2.13
CA LEU A 224 6.85 -11.27 0.94
C LEU A 224 6.98 -12.26 -0.20
N ILE A 225 8.20 -12.75 -0.49
CA ILE A 225 8.43 -13.73 -1.57
C ILE A 225 7.65 -15.02 -1.28
N VAL A 226 7.76 -15.57 -0.07
CA VAL A 226 7.05 -16.81 0.30
C VAL A 226 5.55 -16.63 0.15
N THR A 227 5.00 -15.53 0.69
CA THR A 227 3.56 -15.26 0.62
C THR A 227 3.08 -15.06 -0.81
N LEU A 228 3.81 -14.28 -1.62
CA LEU A 228 3.43 -14.01 -3.01
C LEU A 228 3.54 -15.24 -3.89
N LEU A 229 4.53 -16.11 -3.68
CA LEU A 229 4.61 -17.40 -4.37
C LEU A 229 3.44 -18.31 -4.00
N LEU A 230 3.05 -18.34 -2.73
CA LEU A 230 1.86 -19.08 -2.27
C LEU A 230 0.59 -18.49 -2.89
N LEU A 231 0.43 -17.17 -2.89
CA LEU A 231 -0.70 -16.49 -3.54
C LEU A 231 -0.74 -16.85 -5.01
N VAL A 232 0.32 -16.58 -5.79
CA VAL A 232 0.35 -16.88 -7.23
C VAL A 232 0.00 -18.34 -7.55
N LYS A 233 0.41 -19.30 -6.70
CA LYS A 233 0.10 -20.72 -6.87
C LYS A 233 -1.35 -21.07 -6.52
N LEU A 234 -1.92 -20.44 -5.50
CA LEU A 234 -3.26 -20.72 -4.98
C LEU A 234 -4.36 -19.85 -5.62
N THR A 235 -4.02 -18.71 -6.20
CA THR A 235 -4.97 -17.76 -6.78
C THR A 235 -5.64 -18.34 -8.02
N PRO A 236 -6.98 -18.43 -8.06
CA PRO A 236 -7.68 -18.81 -9.28
C PRO A 236 -7.47 -17.75 -10.38
N LYS A 237 -7.23 -18.22 -11.62
CA LYS A 237 -6.91 -17.37 -12.78
C LYS A 237 -8.01 -16.34 -13.08
N HIS A 238 -9.27 -16.69 -12.84
CA HIS A 238 -10.43 -15.80 -12.93
C HIS A 238 -11.21 -15.84 -11.61
N ILE A 239 -11.45 -14.67 -11.04
CA ILE A 239 -12.42 -14.48 -9.95
C ILE A 239 -13.61 -13.82 -10.63
N ARG A 240 -14.78 -14.44 -10.58
CA ARG A 240 -16.04 -13.85 -11.01
C ARG A 240 -16.90 -13.69 -9.77
N ILE A 241 -17.34 -12.48 -9.51
CA ILE A 241 -18.28 -12.22 -8.42
C ILE A 241 -19.67 -12.24 -9.05
N SER A 242 -20.40 -13.35 -8.86
CA SER A 242 -21.81 -13.40 -9.25
C SER A 242 -22.66 -13.10 -8.03
N ASN A 243 -23.70 -12.28 -8.21
CA ASN A 243 -24.71 -12.00 -7.16
C ASN A 243 -25.24 -13.28 -6.48
N ARG A 244 -25.28 -14.42 -7.19
CA ARG A 244 -25.72 -15.72 -6.66
C ARG A 244 -24.76 -16.38 -5.67
N VAL A 245 -23.49 -15.97 -5.63
CA VAL A 245 -22.48 -16.57 -4.73
C VAL A 245 -22.57 -15.94 -3.32
N ILE A 246 -23.12 -14.73 -3.22
CA ILE A 246 -23.16 -13.95 -1.98
C ILE A 246 -24.56 -14.00 -1.32
N ASP A 247 -25.63 -14.24 -2.07
CA ASP A 247 -26.95 -14.60 -1.52
C ASP A 247 -26.92 -16.00 -0.85
#